data_AF-X0ZBD3-F1
#
_entry.id   AF-X0ZBD3-F1
#
_cell.length_a   1.000
_cell.length_b   1.000
_cell.length_c   1.000
_cell.angle_alpha   90.00
_cell.angle_beta   90.00
_cell.angle_gamma   90.00
#
_symmetry.space_group_name_H-M   'P 1'
#
loop_
_entity.id
_entity.type
_entity.pdbx_description
1 polymer ?
#
loop_
_entity_poly.entity_id
_entity_poly.type
_entity_poly.pdbx_seq_one_letter_code
_entity_poly.pdbx_strand_id
1 'polypeptide(L)'
;MKIRAITIGQKIPYLIEDKELESVMEQSLSKFNAFNRDLTQQFNNIAIEVQSKRLCSQPILSYDQQLYARNLNETLTRIHEQLAILERIVSKYEFDYFASCAVLADEQIQKYGIYEKLLLNEIPAFIKRKEKFFSSLHVASTENGINLSALRSGAKIIKKLSEPDPFKNLNFCVSSNVAPDTPFFPAAYHIS
;
A
#
# COMPACT_ATOMS: atom_id res chain seq x y z
N MET A 1 3.65 12.15 -26.20
CA MET A 1 2.86 12.09 -24.94
C MET A 1 3.17 10.76 -24.26
N LYS A 2 3.11 10.67 -22.93
CA LYS A 2 3.34 9.41 -22.19
C LYS A 2 2.28 9.26 -21.10
N ILE A 3 1.90 8.03 -20.80
CA ILE A 3 1.04 7.69 -19.66
C ILE A 3 1.96 7.35 -18.49
N ARG A 4 1.97 8.21 -17.47
CA ARG A 4 2.84 8.03 -16.30
C ARG A 4 2.49 6.76 -15.53
N ALA A 5 1.20 6.47 -15.40
CA ALA A 5 0.71 5.36 -14.61
C ALA A 5 -0.68 4.92 -15.06
N ILE A 6 -0.93 3.62 -15.00
CA ILE A 6 -2.27 3.02 -14.91
C ILE A 6 -2.34 2.40 -13.53
N THR A 7 -3.24 2.90 -12.67
CA THR A 7 -3.38 2.43 -11.29
C THR A 7 -4.75 1.77 -11.12
N ILE A 8 -4.76 0.53 -10.62
CA ILE A 8 -5.97 -0.23 -10.34
C ILE A 8 -6.18 -0.28 -8.84
N GLY A 9 -7.34 0.19 -8.38
CA GLY A 9 -7.79 0.00 -7.00
C GLY A 9 -8.36 -1.40 -6.81
N GLN A 10 -7.88 -2.11 -5.80
CA GLN A 10 -8.38 -3.45 -5.46
C GLN A 10 -8.42 -3.62 -3.94
N LYS A 11 -9.59 -4.02 -3.43
CA LYS A 11 -9.72 -4.48 -2.06
C LYS A 11 -8.88 -5.74 -1.83
N ILE A 12 -7.96 -5.67 -0.88
CA ILE A 12 -7.17 -6.83 -0.44
C ILE A 12 -7.81 -7.36 0.84
N PRO A 13 -8.32 -8.60 0.89
CA PRO A 13 -8.94 -9.12 2.09
C PRO A 13 -7.87 -9.53 3.12
N TYR A 14 -7.23 -8.55 3.77
CA TYR A 14 -6.24 -8.82 4.79
C TYR A 14 -6.81 -9.70 5.91
N LEU A 15 -5.95 -10.54 6.49
CA LEU A 15 -6.22 -11.39 7.66
C LEU A 15 -7.18 -12.58 7.44
N ILE A 16 -7.61 -12.86 6.21
CA ILE A 16 -8.26 -14.13 5.83
C ILE A 16 -7.22 -15.24 5.61
N GLU A 17 -7.65 -16.48 5.40
CA GLU A 17 -6.76 -17.62 5.11
C GLU A 17 -5.88 -17.37 3.89
N ASP A 18 -4.59 -17.69 3.97
CA ASP A 18 -3.62 -17.33 2.94
C ASP A 18 -3.94 -17.93 1.58
N LYS A 19 -4.45 -19.17 1.57
CA LYS A 19 -4.94 -19.82 0.34
C LYS A 19 -6.16 -19.10 -0.25
N GLU A 20 -7.03 -18.58 0.61
CA GLU A 20 -8.21 -17.83 0.19
C GLU A 20 -7.80 -16.46 -0.36
N LEU A 21 -6.88 -15.75 0.32
CA LEU A 21 -6.28 -14.51 -0.16
C LEU A 21 -5.65 -14.71 -1.54
N GLU A 22 -4.80 -15.73 -1.69
CA GLU A 22 -4.15 -16.03 -2.96
C GLU A 22 -5.18 -16.28 -4.07
N SER A 23 -6.18 -17.13 -3.81
CA SER A 23 -7.26 -17.44 -4.76
C SER A 23 -8.02 -16.19 -5.21
N VAL A 24 -8.46 -15.34 -4.26
CA VAL A 24 -9.21 -14.10 -4.55
C VAL A 24 -8.35 -13.14 -5.37
N MET A 25 -7.08 -12.97 -5.00
CA MET A 25 -6.18 -12.05 -5.68
C MET A 25 -5.79 -12.54 -7.08
N GLU A 26 -5.56 -13.85 -7.28
CA GLU A 26 -5.32 -14.42 -8.61
C GLU A 26 -6.54 -14.25 -9.53
N GLN A 27 -7.75 -14.50 -9.01
CA GLN A 27 -8.98 -14.33 -9.78
C GLN A 27 -9.18 -12.87 -10.20
N SER A 28 -8.86 -11.91 -9.32
CA SER A 28 -9.00 -10.49 -9.67
C SER A 28 -7.91 -10.03 -10.66
N LEU A 29 -6.65 -10.29 -10.34
CA LEU A 29 -5.51 -9.78 -11.11
C LEU A 29 -5.38 -10.43 -12.48
N SER A 30 -5.85 -11.67 -12.67
CA SER A 30 -5.91 -12.30 -14.00
C SER A 30 -6.80 -11.53 -14.98
N LYS A 31 -7.95 -11.02 -14.53
CA LYS A 31 -8.85 -10.19 -15.34
C LYS A 31 -8.18 -8.88 -15.73
N PHE A 32 -7.53 -8.23 -14.75
CA PHE A 32 -6.84 -6.97 -14.98
C PHE A 32 -5.60 -7.10 -15.85
N ASN A 33 -4.88 -8.22 -15.78
CA ASN A 33 -3.66 -8.41 -16.57
C ASN A 33 -3.98 -8.44 -18.08
N ALA A 34 -5.01 -9.19 -18.48
CA ALA A 34 -5.43 -9.23 -19.88
C ALA A 34 -5.81 -7.84 -20.40
N PHE A 35 -6.62 -7.11 -19.62
CA PHE A 35 -7.00 -5.73 -19.93
C PHE A 35 -5.79 -4.79 -20.01
N ASN A 36 -4.87 -4.83 -19.03
CA ASN A 36 -3.68 -3.98 -19.00
C ASN A 36 -2.75 -4.24 -20.18
N ARG A 37 -2.57 -5.50 -20.59
CA ARG A 37 -1.73 -5.85 -21.74
C ARG A 37 -2.32 -5.31 -23.03
N ASP A 38 -3.61 -5.49 -23.24
CA ASP A 38 -4.31 -4.96 -24.41
C ASP A 38 -4.24 -3.43 -24.46
N LEU A 39 -4.60 -2.77 -23.36
CA LEU A 39 -4.57 -1.32 -23.23
C LEU A 39 -3.16 -0.74 -23.47
N THR A 40 -2.12 -1.36 -22.88
CA THR A 40 -0.72 -0.94 -23.08
C THR A 40 -0.31 -1.11 -24.54
N GLN A 41 -0.70 -2.22 -25.19
CA GLN A 41 -0.41 -2.45 -26.60
C GLN A 41 -1.10 -1.39 -27.49
N GLN A 42 -2.36 -1.06 -27.22
CA GLN A 42 -3.08 -0.03 -27.97
C GLN A 42 -2.40 1.34 -27.88
N PHE A 43 -1.94 1.74 -26.68
CA PHE A 43 -1.19 2.99 -26.51
C PHE A 43 0.16 2.95 -27.23
N ASN A 44 0.89 1.85 -27.14
CA ASN A 44 2.18 1.69 -27.82
C ASN A 44 2.03 1.75 -29.36
N ASN A 45 0.95 1.21 -29.92
CA ASN A 45 0.65 1.25 -31.36
C ASN A 45 0.49 2.69 -31.89
N ILE A 46 0.13 3.63 -31.03
CA ILE A 46 0.03 5.07 -31.35
C ILE A 46 1.20 5.88 -30.75
N ALA A 47 2.32 5.22 -30.45
CA ALA A 47 3.55 5.80 -29.91
C ALA A 47 3.37 6.54 -28.57
N ILE A 48 2.44 6.09 -27.73
CA ILE A 48 2.26 6.55 -26.35
C ILE A 48 2.74 5.45 -25.40
N GLU A 49 3.87 5.71 -24.75
CA GLU A 49 4.44 4.79 -23.75
C GLU A 49 3.61 4.79 -22.45
N VAL A 50 3.36 3.60 -21.90
CA VAL A 50 2.88 3.42 -20.52
C VAL A 50 4.06 3.13 -19.60
N GLN A 51 4.36 4.05 -18.68
CA GLN A 51 5.57 3.98 -17.85
C GLN A 51 5.43 3.09 -16.62
N SER A 52 4.21 2.92 -16.09
CA SER A 52 3.97 2.01 -14.96
C SER A 52 2.53 1.52 -14.87
N LYS A 53 2.36 0.29 -14.40
CA LYS A 53 1.12 -0.40 -14.04
C LYS A 53 1.16 -0.69 -12.55
N ARG A 54 0.20 -0.15 -11.81
CA ARG A 54 0.22 -0.13 -10.34
C ARG A 54 -1.05 -0.74 -9.79
N LEU A 55 -0.93 -1.37 -8.63
CA LEU A 55 -2.06 -1.77 -7.81
C LEU A 55 -2.10 -0.86 -6.56
N CYS A 56 -3.26 -0.42 -6.13
CA CYS A 56 -3.43 0.17 -4.81
C CYS A 56 -4.55 -0.53 -4.04
N SER A 57 -4.41 -0.63 -2.74
CA SER A 57 -5.42 -1.20 -1.85
C SER A 57 -5.87 -0.22 -0.78
N GLN A 58 -6.87 -0.63 -0.03
CA GLN A 58 -7.28 0.06 1.18
C GLN A 58 -6.20 0.01 2.28
N PRO A 59 -6.28 0.90 3.28
CA PRO A 59 -5.29 0.91 4.35
C PRO A 59 -5.16 -0.46 5.04
N ILE A 60 -3.92 -0.85 5.38
CA ILE A 60 -3.63 -2.10 6.08
C ILE A 60 -4.36 -2.11 7.43
N LEU A 61 -4.26 -1.02 8.19
CA LEU A 61 -5.03 -0.83 9.40
C LEU A 61 -6.26 0.01 9.08
N SER A 62 -7.42 -0.63 9.12
CA SER A 62 -8.72 0.04 9.20
C SER A 62 -9.39 -0.36 10.51
N TYR A 63 -10.02 0.60 11.17
CA TYR A 63 -10.70 0.38 12.46
C TYR A 63 -12.01 -0.39 12.32
N ASP A 64 -12.54 -0.48 11.10
CA ASP A 64 -13.72 -1.30 10.79
C ASP A 64 -13.35 -2.79 10.65
N GLN A 65 -12.07 -3.09 10.46
CA GLN A 65 -11.57 -4.45 10.43
C GLN A 65 -11.24 -4.90 11.86
N GLN A 66 -11.59 -6.15 12.19
CA GLN A 66 -11.47 -6.76 13.52
C GLN A 66 -10.02 -6.98 13.99
N LEU A 67 -9.07 -6.13 13.59
CA LEU A 67 -7.67 -6.16 13.99
C LEU A 67 -7.53 -6.09 15.53
N TYR A 68 -8.46 -5.41 16.20
CA TYR A 68 -8.52 -5.29 17.67
C TYR A 68 -9.04 -6.56 18.37
N ALA A 69 -9.65 -7.49 17.65
CA ALA A 69 -10.20 -8.73 18.22
C ALA A 69 -9.18 -9.88 18.23
N ARG A 70 -7.99 -9.70 17.63
CA ARG A 70 -6.96 -10.74 17.48
C ARG A 70 -5.70 -10.41 18.28
N ASN A 71 -4.89 -11.43 18.52
CA ASN A 71 -3.55 -11.23 19.05
C ASN A 71 -2.73 -10.40 18.05
N LEU A 72 -2.12 -9.32 18.54
CA LEU A 72 -1.44 -8.36 17.69
C LEU A 72 -0.18 -8.96 17.02
N ASN A 73 0.57 -9.82 17.72
CA ASN A 73 1.76 -10.43 17.14
C ASN A 73 1.39 -11.40 16.01
N GLU A 74 0.35 -12.22 16.21
CA GLU A 74 -0.17 -13.11 15.16
C GLU A 74 -0.66 -12.32 13.95
N THR A 75 -1.32 -11.18 14.21
CA THR A 75 -1.81 -10.28 13.17
C THR A 75 -0.67 -9.70 12.34
N LEU A 76 0.40 -9.22 12.98
CA LEU A 76 1.58 -8.69 12.30
C LEU A 76 2.31 -9.77 11.49
N THR A 77 2.47 -10.98 12.05
CA THR A 77 3.04 -12.13 11.33
C THR A 77 2.24 -12.45 10.09
N ARG A 78 0.91 -12.53 10.20
CA ARG A 78 0.03 -12.80 9.06
C ARG A 78 0.10 -11.70 8.00
N ILE A 79 0.15 -10.43 8.38
CA ILE A 79 0.35 -9.33 7.42
C ILE A 79 1.69 -9.49 6.69
N HIS A 80 2.77 -9.87 7.38
CA HIS A 80 4.07 -10.14 6.74
C HIS A 80 3.96 -11.21 5.65
N GLU A 81 3.30 -12.33 5.97
CA GLU A 81 3.09 -13.48 5.08
C GLU A 81 2.22 -13.10 3.88
N GLN A 82 1.09 -12.42 4.13
CA GLN A 82 0.17 -11.99 3.09
C GLN A 82 0.79 -10.97 2.14
N LEU A 83 1.59 -10.03 2.63
CA LEU A 83 2.32 -9.11 1.77
C LEU A 83 3.32 -9.86 0.86
N ALA A 84 3.90 -10.98 1.31
CA ALA A 84 4.81 -11.78 0.50
C ALA A 84 4.06 -12.54 -0.61
N ILE A 85 2.86 -13.06 -0.29
CA ILE A 85 1.93 -13.64 -1.27
C ILE A 85 1.57 -12.58 -2.32
N LEU A 86 1.18 -11.38 -1.88
CA LEU A 86 0.81 -10.28 -2.78
C LEU A 86 1.95 -9.87 -3.71
N GLU A 87 3.19 -9.75 -3.22
CA GLU A 87 4.34 -9.42 -4.06
C GLU A 87 4.59 -10.46 -5.17
N ARG A 88 4.45 -11.75 -4.85
CA ARG A 88 4.53 -12.84 -5.83
C ARG A 88 3.43 -12.71 -6.89
N ILE A 89 2.20 -12.47 -6.48
CA ILE A 89 1.05 -12.35 -7.39
C ILE A 89 1.17 -11.09 -8.27
N VAL A 90 1.52 -9.93 -7.69
CA VAL A 90 1.76 -8.67 -8.41
C VAL A 90 2.84 -8.84 -9.48
N SER A 91 3.91 -9.57 -9.16
CA SER A 91 4.96 -9.92 -10.13
C SER A 91 4.47 -10.86 -11.23
N LYS A 92 3.71 -11.90 -10.86
CA LYS A 92 3.13 -12.87 -11.81
C LYS A 92 2.21 -12.20 -12.84
N TYR A 93 1.46 -11.18 -12.44
CA TYR A 93 0.54 -10.44 -13.30
C TYR A 93 1.13 -9.12 -13.85
N GLU A 94 2.46 -9.00 -13.87
CA GLU A 94 3.20 -7.93 -14.54
C GLU A 94 2.84 -6.52 -14.06
N PHE A 95 2.50 -6.35 -12.79
CA PHE A 95 2.43 -5.03 -12.16
C PHE A 95 3.82 -4.61 -11.70
N ASP A 96 4.13 -3.32 -11.83
CA ASP A 96 5.41 -2.77 -11.42
C ASP A 96 5.54 -2.74 -9.90
N TYR A 97 4.46 -2.35 -9.21
CA TYR A 97 4.37 -2.39 -7.76
C TYR A 97 2.93 -2.34 -7.25
N PHE A 98 2.76 -2.60 -5.96
CA PHE A 98 1.52 -2.37 -5.24
C PHE A 98 1.73 -1.42 -4.06
N ALA A 99 0.71 -0.61 -3.78
CA ALA A 99 0.70 0.36 -2.72
C ALA A 99 -0.44 0.11 -1.73
N SER A 100 -0.17 0.31 -0.44
CA SER A 100 -1.21 0.34 0.59
C SER A 100 -0.84 1.33 1.68
N CYS A 101 -1.77 2.20 2.05
CA CYS A 101 -1.59 3.09 3.19
C CYS A 101 -1.49 2.26 4.47
N ALA A 102 -0.53 2.55 5.34
CA ALA A 102 -0.42 1.87 6.62
C ALA A 102 -1.63 2.21 7.50
N VAL A 103 -1.90 3.50 7.68
CA VAL A 103 -2.96 4.04 8.56
C VAL A 103 -3.39 5.42 8.06
N LEU A 104 -4.68 5.73 8.14
CA LEU A 104 -5.22 7.10 8.05
C LEU A 104 -5.27 7.68 9.47
N ALA A 105 -4.17 8.30 9.90
CA ALA A 105 -3.95 8.65 11.30
C ALA A 105 -4.57 10.01 11.69
N ASP A 106 -4.93 10.84 10.72
CA ASP A 106 -5.64 12.11 10.95
C ASP A 106 -7.10 11.87 11.34
N GLU A 107 -7.79 10.93 10.69
CA GLU A 107 -9.18 10.54 11.01
C GLU A 107 -9.33 9.99 12.44
N GLN A 108 -8.22 9.61 13.09
CA GLN A 108 -8.22 8.86 14.33
C GLN A 108 -7.17 9.39 15.32
N ILE A 109 -7.00 10.71 15.40
CA ILE A 109 -6.05 11.37 16.31
C ILE A 109 -6.19 10.88 17.75
N GLN A 110 -7.41 10.65 18.23
CA GLN A 110 -7.68 10.18 19.59
C GLN A 110 -7.35 8.69 19.81
N LYS A 111 -7.31 7.87 18.75
CA LYS A 111 -7.09 6.42 18.85
C LYS A 111 -5.66 5.99 18.56
N TYR A 112 -4.77 6.91 18.19
CA TYR A 112 -3.35 6.60 17.96
C TYR A 112 -2.69 6.04 19.23
N GLY A 113 -2.63 4.72 19.30
CA GLY A 113 -2.27 3.94 20.47
C GLY A 113 -1.19 2.92 20.17
N ILE A 114 -1.30 1.75 20.80
CA ILE A 114 -0.28 0.71 20.74
C ILE A 114 -0.30 -0.06 19.41
N TYR A 115 -1.48 -0.26 18.83
CA TYR A 115 -1.68 -1.01 17.59
C TYR A 115 -1.03 -0.31 16.40
N GLU A 116 -1.29 1.00 16.24
CA GLU A 116 -0.74 1.85 15.20
C GLU A 116 0.78 1.92 15.35
N LYS A 117 1.28 2.15 16.57
CA LYS A 117 2.73 2.21 16.83
C LYS A 117 3.42 0.90 16.46
N LEU A 118 2.83 -0.24 16.80
CA LEU A 118 3.42 -1.54 16.51
C LEU A 118 3.40 -1.86 15.02
N LEU A 119 2.29 -1.63 14.32
CA LEU A 119 2.24 -1.77 12.86
C LEU A 119 3.24 -0.84 12.17
N LEU A 120 3.29 0.44 12.59
CA LEU A 120 4.21 1.43 12.02
C LEU A 120 5.68 1.07 12.25
N ASN A 121 6.01 0.36 13.33
CA ASN A 121 7.36 -0.15 13.56
C ASN A 121 7.75 -1.28 12.58
N GLU A 122 6.77 -1.99 12.01
CA GLU A 122 6.98 -3.08 11.04
C GLU A 122 7.08 -2.57 9.59
N ILE A 123 6.55 -1.39 9.26
CA ILE A 123 6.59 -0.83 7.90
C ILE A 123 8.00 -0.85 7.27
N PRO A 124 9.09 -0.46 7.97
CA PRO A 124 10.43 -0.58 7.41
C PRO A 124 10.80 -2.01 7.02
N ALA A 125 10.39 -3.01 7.81
CA ALA A 125 10.65 -4.42 7.51
C ALA A 125 9.78 -4.91 6.34
N PHE A 126 8.52 -4.48 6.25
CA PHE A 126 7.67 -4.77 5.09
C PHE A 126 8.31 -4.30 3.79
N ILE A 127 8.76 -3.04 3.76
CA ILE A 127 9.34 -2.42 2.56
C ILE A 127 10.74 -2.99 2.25
N LYS A 128 11.61 -3.20 3.25
CA LYS A 128 12.97 -3.71 2.98
C LYS A 128 12.98 -5.14 2.45
N ARG A 129 12.01 -5.97 2.84
CA ARG A 129 11.91 -7.37 2.40
C ARG A 129 11.18 -7.52 1.06
N LYS A 130 10.59 -6.45 0.53
CA LYS A 130 9.68 -6.48 -0.62
C LYS A 130 10.05 -5.37 -1.60
N GLU A 131 10.52 -5.73 -2.78
CA GLU A 131 10.95 -4.78 -3.80
C GLU A 131 9.78 -3.99 -4.39
N LYS A 132 8.59 -4.60 -4.45
CA LYS A 132 7.41 -4.07 -5.12
C LYS A 132 6.35 -3.50 -4.18
N PHE A 133 6.67 -3.30 -2.91
CA PHE A 133 5.73 -2.75 -1.94
C PHE A 133 6.01 -1.27 -1.64
N PHE A 134 4.96 -0.47 -1.77
CA PHE A 134 4.92 0.94 -1.41
C PHE A 134 3.91 1.15 -0.28
N SER A 135 4.22 2.06 0.63
CA SER A 135 3.29 2.40 1.71
C SER A 135 3.27 3.88 2.02
N SER A 136 2.21 4.33 2.68
CA SER A 136 2.05 5.69 3.12
C SER A 136 1.53 5.77 4.55
N LEU A 137 1.68 6.92 5.17
CA LEU A 137 1.07 7.25 6.45
C LEU A 137 0.43 8.63 6.29
N HIS A 138 -0.89 8.67 6.28
CA HIS A 138 -1.62 9.92 6.24
C HIS A 138 -1.73 10.48 7.65
N VAL A 139 -1.18 11.67 7.88
CA VAL A 139 -1.03 12.22 9.24
C VAL A 139 -1.80 13.51 9.46
N ALA A 140 -2.32 14.12 8.39
CA ALA A 140 -2.97 15.41 8.52
C ALA A 140 -3.97 15.70 7.41
N SER A 141 -5.08 16.32 7.78
CA SER A 141 -6.00 16.95 6.84
C SER A 141 -6.45 18.31 7.35
N THR A 142 -7.00 19.13 6.46
CA THR A 142 -7.65 20.40 6.83
C THR A 142 -8.85 20.15 7.74
N GLU A 143 -9.52 19.00 7.60
CA GLU A 143 -10.70 18.63 8.39
C GLU A 143 -10.31 18.17 9.81
N ASN A 144 -9.36 17.24 9.92
CA ASN A 144 -9.04 16.59 11.20
C ASN A 144 -7.84 17.22 11.93
N GLY A 145 -7.09 18.11 11.29
CA GLY A 145 -5.86 18.68 11.84
C GLY A 145 -4.67 17.73 11.66
N ILE A 146 -3.68 17.80 12.58
CA ILE A 146 -2.39 17.09 12.44
C ILE A 146 -2.19 16.10 13.59
N ASN A 147 -1.95 14.84 13.26
CA ASN A 147 -1.51 13.82 14.21
C ASN A 147 0.02 13.86 14.40
N LEU A 148 0.50 14.64 15.36
CA LEU A 148 1.94 14.80 15.64
C LEU A 148 2.62 13.49 16.08
N SER A 149 1.89 12.59 16.74
CA SER A 149 2.42 11.30 17.17
C SER A 149 2.68 10.39 15.96
N ALA A 150 1.73 10.32 15.02
CA ALA A 150 1.88 9.60 13.77
C ALA A 150 2.98 10.22 12.89
N LEU A 151 3.04 11.56 12.78
CA LEU A 151 4.10 12.27 12.06
C LEU A 151 5.49 11.91 12.60
N ARG A 152 5.66 11.87 13.92
CA ARG A 152 6.93 11.44 14.54
C ARG A 152 7.29 10.01 14.17
N SER A 153 6.31 9.10 14.12
CA SER A 153 6.53 7.71 13.69
C SER A 153 6.90 7.63 12.20
N GLY A 154 6.22 8.39 11.33
CA GLY A 154 6.56 8.52 9.92
C GLY A 154 8.01 8.99 9.70
N ALA A 155 8.45 10.01 10.44
CA ALA A 155 9.84 10.48 10.38
C ALA A 155 10.85 9.39 10.79
N LYS A 156 10.54 8.57 11.80
CA LYS A 156 11.37 7.43 12.21
C LYS A 156 11.42 6.35 11.13
N ILE A 157 10.30 6.07 10.44
CA ILE A 157 10.24 5.11 9.33
C ILE A 157 11.13 5.57 8.18
N ILE A 158 11.02 6.84 7.77
CA ILE A 158 11.85 7.43 6.72
C ILE A 158 13.34 7.25 7.04
N LYS A 159 13.76 7.61 8.26
CA LYS A 159 15.15 7.45 8.69
C LYS A 159 15.62 5.99 8.66
N LYS A 160 14.80 5.06 9.17
CA LYS A 160 15.12 3.63 9.16
C LYS A 160 15.22 3.07 7.75
N LEU A 161 14.39 3.56 6.82
CA LEU A 161 14.40 3.12 5.43
C LEU A 161 15.60 3.67 4.66
N SER A 162 16.04 4.89 4.93
CA SER A 162 17.19 5.51 4.26
C SER A 162 18.55 4.91 4.62
N GLU A 163 18.59 3.89 5.49
CA GLU A 163 19.83 3.25 5.94
C GLU A 163 19.80 1.73 5.64
N PRO A 164 20.86 1.15 5.04
CA PRO A 164 22.04 1.82 4.48
C PRO A 164 21.80 2.46 3.10
N ASP A 165 20.68 2.14 2.44
CA ASP A 165 20.35 2.62 1.10
C ASP A 165 19.40 3.83 1.18
N PRO A 166 19.85 5.04 0.79
CA PRO A 166 19.02 6.25 0.84
C PRO A 166 17.81 6.17 -0.10
N PHE A 167 17.82 5.32 -1.13
CA PHE A 167 16.71 5.20 -2.08
C PHE A 167 15.57 4.33 -1.57
N LYS A 168 15.77 3.48 -0.56
CA LYS A 168 14.68 2.64 -0.02
C LYS A 168 13.56 3.45 0.64
N ASN A 169 13.83 4.68 1.05
CA ASN A 169 12.79 5.56 1.58
C ASN A 169 11.77 6.03 0.51
N LEU A 170 12.08 5.91 -0.79
CA LEU A 170 11.19 6.32 -1.88
C LEU A 170 9.92 5.48 -1.96
N ASN A 171 9.93 4.29 -1.35
CA ASN A 171 8.78 3.41 -1.24
C ASN A 171 7.85 3.78 -0.07
N PHE A 172 8.17 4.84 0.70
CA PHE A 172 7.35 5.31 1.81
C PHE A 172 7.05 6.81 1.72
N CYS A 173 5.82 7.19 2.03
CA CYS A 173 5.42 8.59 2.05
C CYS A 173 4.64 8.95 3.32
N VAL A 174 4.97 10.08 3.95
CA VAL A 174 4.07 10.74 4.91
C VAL A 174 3.23 11.75 4.14
N SER A 175 1.92 11.62 4.18
CA SER A 175 1.00 12.43 3.39
C SER A 175 0.12 13.33 4.25
N SER A 176 -0.36 14.40 3.64
CA SER A 176 -1.37 15.30 4.19
C SER A 176 -2.31 15.74 3.08
N ASN A 177 -3.62 15.80 3.35
CA ASN A 177 -4.65 16.20 2.38
C ASN A 177 -4.64 15.39 1.06
N VAL A 178 -4.10 14.16 1.09
CA VAL A 178 -4.16 13.26 -0.06
C VAL A 178 -5.44 12.45 0.05
N ALA A 179 -6.36 12.66 -0.89
CA ALA A 179 -7.59 11.91 -0.99
C ALA A 179 -7.33 10.45 -1.47
N PRO A 180 -8.23 9.51 -1.15
CA PRO A 180 -8.21 8.18 -1.78
C PRO A 180 -8.28 8.29 -3.31
N ASP A 181 -7.87 7.24 -4.00
CA ASP A 181 -7.97 7.13 -5.46
C ASP A 181 -7.20 8.18 -6.24
N THR A 182 -6.14 8.72 -5.64
CA THR A 182 -5.21 9.64 -6.32
C THR A 182 -4.24 8.83 -7.20
N PRO A 183 -4.44 8.72 -8.53
CA PRO A 183 -3.79 7.69 -9.35
C PRO A 183 -2.30 7.94 -9.59
N PHE A 184 -1.86 9.21 -9.51
CA PHE A 184 -0.47 9.60 -9.73
C PHE A 184 0.39 9.52 -8.47
N PHE A 185 -0.22 9.26 -7.31
CA PHE A 185 0.47 9.14 -6.03
C PHE A 185 1.14 7.75 -5.93
N PRO A 186 2.48 7.65 -5.78
CA PRO A 186 3.15 6.34 -5.74
C PRO A 186 2.73 5.46 -4.56
N ALA A 187 2.28 6.06 -3.47
CA ALA A 187 1.73 5.35 -2.32
C ALA A 187 0.21 5.53 -2.21
N ALA A 188 -0.47 5.56 -3.38
CA ALA A 188 -1.92 5.61 -3.49
C ALA A 188 -2.59 4.52 -2.67
N TYR A 189 -3.80 4.83 -2.23
CA TYR A 189 -4.68 3.90 -1.54
C TYR A 189 -6.09 4.07 -2.08
N HIS A 190 -6.88 3.01 -1.95
CA HIS A 190 -8.30 2.95 -2.29
C HIS A 190 -9.13 2.85 -0.99
N ILE A 191 -10.45 3.00 -1.04
CA ILE A 191 -11.30 2.78 0.15
C ILE A 191 -12.25 1.59 -0.02
N SER A 192 -12.58 1.20 -1.25
CA SER A 192 -13.57 0.14 -1.54
C SER A 192 -13.04 -1.22 -1.96
#